data_AF-A0A4S8KUU1-F1
#
_entry.id   AF-A0A4S8KUU1-F1
#
_cell.length_a   1.000
_cell.length_b   1.000
_cell.length_c   1.000
_cell.angle_alpha   90.00
_cell.angle_beta   90.00
_cell.angle_gamma   90.00
#
_symmetry.space_group_name_H-M   'P 1'
#
loop_
_entity.id
_entity.type
_entity.pdbx_description
1 polymer ?
#
loop_
_entity_poly.entity_id
_entity_poly.type
_entity_poly.pdbx_seq_one_letter_code
_entity_poly.pdbx_strand_id
1 'polypeptide(L)'
;MSSSDPISLKWVDGSPPSTTLNGTTFGIPWPQGEIDKTTPIAVTAGGTSIPVQTWPMAYLKWTGHALSAYINRMPTEPENPVSVSQSDGNITVTTGSFEAKLNTAGTTVISSLSLSGSVKAQNGVLVLHLQDTPDEPELTGSKPSVIEMQGRVVTGKYIAIS
;
A
#
# COMPACT_ATOMS: atom_id res chain seq x y z
N MET A 1 1.80 -34.26 9.43
CA MET A 1 1.70 -32.92 10.03
C MET A 1 0.23 -32.64 10.18
N SER A 2 -0.26 -32.56 11.42
CA SER A 2 -1.69 -32.39 11.69
C SER A 2 -2.12 -31.02 11.16
N SER A 3 -3.09 -30.99 10.25
CA SER A 3 -3.72 -29.74 9.82
C SER A 3 -4.27 -29.05 11.06
N SER A 4 -3.82 -27.82 11.35
CA SER A 4 -4.58 -26.96 12.26
C SER A 4 -5.97 -26.72 11.67
N ASP A 5 -6.96 -26.48 12.53
CA ASP A 5 -8.29 -26.11 12.07
C ASP A 5 -8.22 -24.78 11.30
N PRO A 6 -8.89 -24.66 10.14
CA PRO A 6 -8.83 -23.45 9.34
C PRO A 6 -9.42 -22.25 10.11
N ILE A 7 -8.69 -21.13 10.08
CA ILE A 7 -9.14 -19.87 10.68
C ILE A 7 -10.16 -19.23 9.74
N SER A 8 -11.39 -19.04 10.23
CA SER A 8 -12.46 -18.40 9.46
C SER A 8 -12.31 -16.88 9.46
N LEU A 9 -12.12 -16.30 8.28
CA LEU A 9 -12.08 -14.85 8.07
C LEU A 9 -13.48 -14.28 7.87
N LYS A 10 -13.73 -13.08 8.43
CA LYS A 10 -14.98 -12.34 8.28
C LYS A 10 -14.69 -10.87 8.04
N TRP A 11 -15.59 -10.22 7.31
CA TRP A 11 -15.61 -8.76 7.23
C TRP A 11 -15.98 -8.17 8.57
N VAL A 12 -15.42 -7.00 8.89
CA VAL A 12 -15.67 -6.28 10.15
C VAL A 12 -17.17 -6.01 10.34
N ASP A 13 -17.85 -5.63 9.27
CA ASP A 13 -19.30 -5.34 9.27
C ASP A 13 -20.17 -6.60 9.08
N GLY A 14 -19.57 -7.80 9.05
CA GLY A 14 -20.26 -9.07 8.87
C GLY A 14 -20.66 -9.41 7.43
N SER A 15 -20.63 -8.45 6.51
CA SER A 15 -20.89 -8.65 5.07
C SER A 15 -19.76 -8.07 4.20
N PRO A 16 -19.49 -8.65 3.01
CA PRO A 16 -18.55 -8.06 2.07
C PRO A 16 -19.03 -6.66 1.62
N PRO A 17 -18.11 -5.72 1.39
CA PRO A 17 -18.46 -4.45 0.75
C PRO A 17 -18.98 -4.70 -0.66
N SER A 18 -19.85 -3.81 -1.15
CA SER A 18 -20.41 -3.89 -2.51
C SER A 18 -19.33 -3.82 -3.60
N THR A 19 -18.19 -3.21 -3.29
CA THR A 19 -17.00 -3.20 -4.12
C THR A 19 -15.74 -3.32 -3.27
N THR A 20 -14.81 -4.18 -3.67
CA THR A 20 -13.42 -4.20 -3.18
C THR A 20 -12.54 -3.48 -4.19
N LEU A 21 -12.68 -2.15 -4.31
CA LEU A 21 -11.87 -1.36 -5.27
C LEU A 21 -10.37 -1.40 -4.92
N ASN A 22 -10.05 -1.70 -3.65
CA ASN A 22 -8.70 -1.78 -3.13
C ASN A 22 -8.41 -3.18 -2.58
N GLY A 23 -7.13 -3.57 -2.55
CA GLY A 23 -6.70 -4.75 -1.81
C GLY A 23 -6.97 -4.62 -0.30
N THR A 24 -6.96 -5.74 0.41
CA THR A 24 -7.18 -5.81 1.86
C THR A 24 -5.95 -6.38 2.55
N THR A 25 -5.55 -5.78 3.68
CA THR A 25 -4.50 -6.32 4.56
C THR A 25 -5.10 -6.66 5.92
N PHE A 26 -4.74 -7.82 6.47
CA PHE A 26 -5.20 -8.28 7.78
C PHE A 26 -4.09 -9.06 8.51
N GLY A 27 -4.24 -9.18 9.84
CA GLY A 27 -3.31 -9.91 10.68
C GLY A 27 -3.95 -11.16 11.25
N ILE A 28 -3.17 -12.23 11.38
CA ILE A 28 -3.59 -13.47 12.04
C ILE A 28 -2.66 -13.75 13.23
N PRO A 29 -3.20 -13.90 14.46
CA PRO A 29 -2.42 -14.32 15.61
C PRO A 29 -2.25 -15.85 15.59
N TRP A 30 -1.09 -16.29 16.05
CA TRP A 30 -0.77 -17.71 16.20
C TRP A 30 -0.47 -18.05 17.66
N PRO A 31 -1.01 -19.17 18.17
CA PRO A 31 -0.49 -19.83 19.35
C PRO A 31 1.01 -20.06 19.26
N GLN A 32 1.66 -20.03 20.42
CA GLN A 32 3.11 -20.18 20.47
C GLN A 32 3.54 -21.54 19.91
N GLY A 33 4.43 -21.51 18.92
CA GLY A 33 5.00 -22.70 18.29
C GLY A 33 4.10 -23.37 17.24
N GLU A 34 2.93 -22.81 16.92
CA GLU A 34 2.04 -23.37 15.90
C GLU A 34 2.59 -23.22 14.48
N ILE A 35 3.29 -22.11 14.21
CA ILE A 35 3.92 -21.86 12.92
C ILE A 35 5.41 -21.54 13.07
N ASP A 36 6.16 -21.82 12.02
CA ASP A 36 7.55 -21.39 11.83
C ASP A 36 7.70 -20.55 10.54
N LYS A 37 8.93 -20.11 10.24
CA LYS A 37 9.21 -19.27 9.05
C LYS A 37 8.95 -19.95 7.71
N THR A 38 8.83 -21.28 7.71
CA THR A 38 8.66 -22.11 6.51
C THR A 38 7.25 -22.69 6.39
N THR A 39 6.38 -22.43 7.37
CA THR A 39 5.01 -22.94 7.37
C THR A 39 4.24 -22.30 6.22
N PRO A 40 3.74 -23.09 5.25
CA PRO A 40 2.97 -22.55 4.14
C PRO A 40 1.60 -22.08 4.64
N ILE A 41 1.19 -20.89 4.23
CA ILE A 41 -0.13 -20.34 4.54
C ILE A 41 -0.89 -20.13 3.25
N ALA A 42 -2.11 -20.68 3.19
CA ALA A 42 -3.02 -20.55 2.06
C ALA A 42 -4.35 -19.96 2.51
N VAL A 43 -4.97 -19.14 1.65
CA VAL A 43 -6.32 -18.62 1.85
C VAL A 43 -7.23 -19.27 0.81
N THR A 44 -8.41 -19.71 1.23
CA THR A 44 -9.42 -20.27 0.33
C THR A 44 -10.77 -19.59 0.51
N ALA A 45 -11.53 -19.47 -0.58
CA ALA A 45 -12.94 -19.09 -0.53
C ALA A 45 -13.76 -20.05 -1.39
N GLY A 46 -14.80 -20.65 -0.82
CA GLY A 46 -15.65 -21.62 -1.53
C GLY A 46 -14.88 -22.83 -2.09
N GLY A 47 -13.76 -23.21 -1.48
CA GLY A 47 -12.89 -24.29 -1.94
C GLY A 47 -11.84 -23.87 -2.99
N THR A 48 -11.85 -22.61 -3.45
CA THR A 48 -10.87 -22.08 -4.40
C THR A 48 -9.72 -21.40 -3.67
N SER A 49 -8.49 -21.70 -4.07
CA SER A 49 -7.29 -21.02 -3.55
C SER A 49 -7.24 -19.56 -4.00
N ILE A 50 -6.93 -18.65 -3.09
CA ILE A 50 -6.76 -17.22 -3.36
C ILE A 50 -5.29 -16.85 -3.16
N PRO A 51 -4.67 -16.15 -4.12
CA PRO A 51 -3.32 -15.62 -3.94
C PRO A 51 -3.26 -14.64 -2.79
N VAL A 52 -2.31 -14.87 -1.90
CA VAL A 52 -2.11 -14.10 -0.69
C VAL A 52 -0.63 -13.85 -0.49
N GLN A 53 -0.24 -12.60 -0.25
CA GLN A 53 1.10 -12.29 0.23
C GLN A 53 1.10 -12.43 1.75
N THR A 54 2.11 -13.10 2.31
CA THR A 54 2.22 -13.33 3.76
C THR A 54 3.61 -12.91 4.24
N TRP A 55 3.67 -12.21 5.37
CA TRP A 55 4.92 -11.83 6.02
C TRP A 55 4.87 -12.02 7.54
N PRO A 56 6.02 -12.34 8.18
CA PRO A 56 6.09 -12.52 9.62
C PRO A 56 5.97 -11.18 10.34
N MET A 57 5.23 -11.16 11.45
CA MET A 57 5.12 -10.02 12.36
C MET A 57 5.37 -10.49 13.80
N ALA A 58 5.94 -9.63 14.64
CA ALA A 58 6.11 -9.88 16.08
C ALA A 58 6.65 -11.30 16.41
N TYR A 59 7.79 -11.68 15.84
CA TYR A 59 8.42 -13.00 16.04
C TYR A 59 7.50 -14.20 15.75
N LEU A 60 6.71 -14.15 14.66
CA LEU A 60 5.75 -15.18 14.26
C LEU A 60 4.58 -15.40 15.24
N LYS A 61 4.44 -14.55 16.27
CA LYS A 61 3.18 -14.46 17.03
C LYS A 61 2.04 -13.96 16.14
N TRP A 62 2.37 -13.16 15.13
CA TRP A 62 1.44 -12.66 14.14
C TRP A 62 2.00 -12.88 12.74
N THR A 63 1.11 -13.06 11.78
CA THR A 63 1.43 -12.88 10.36
C THR A 63 0.55 -11.80 9.77
N GLY A 64 1.13 -10.99 8.89
CA GLY A 64 0.38 -10.07 8.05
C GLY A 64 0.09 -10.73 6.71
N HIS A 65 -1.10 -10.46 6.18
CA HIS A 65 -1.58 -11.00 4.92
C HIS A 65 -2.16 -9.90 4.05
N ALA A 66 -1.88 -9.92 2.75
CA ALA A 66 -2.49 -9.03 1.77
C ALA A 66 -3.18 -9.80 0.65
N LEU A 67 -4.41 -9.41 0.34
CA LEU A 67 -5.22 -9.89 -0.78
C LEU A 67 -5.44 -8.75 -1.78
N SER A 68 -5.42 -9.06 -3.07
CA SER A 68 -5.74 -8.09 -4.12
C SER A 68 -7.24 -7.81 -4.20
N ALA A 69 -7.60 -6.70 -4.85
CA ALA A 69 -8.99 -6.31 -5.13
C ALA A 69 -9.79 -7.32 -5.98
N TYR A 70 -9.10 -8.17 -6.75
CA TYR A 70 -9.67 -9.04 -7.77
C TYR A 70 -9.52 -10.53 -7.43
N ILE A 71 -10.16 -10.94 -6.34
CA ILE A 71 -10.07 -12.32 -5.81
C ILE A 71 -10.65 -13.41 -6.73
N ASN A 72 -11.50 -13.06 -7.70
CA ASN A 72 -12.27 -14.04 -8.49
C ASN A 72 -11.53 -14.66 -9.70
N ARG A 73 -10.28 -14.28 -10.00
CA ARG A 73 -9.60 -14.74 -11.23
C ARG A 73 -8.08 -14.94 -11.13
N MET A 74 -7.51 -14.99 -9.93
CA MET A 74 -6.06 -15.00 -9.82
C MET A 74 -5.52 -16.45 -9.67
N PRO A 75 -4.55 -16.88 -10.51
CA PRO A 75 -3.82 -18.13 -10.30
C PRO A 75 -3.07 -18.09 -8.97
N THR A 76 -2.79 -19.24 -8.33
CA THR A 76 -2.10 -19.35 -7.02
C THR A 76 -0.87 -18.45 -6.89
N GLU A 77 -0.20 -18.18 -8.02
CA GLU A 77 0.82 -17.14 -8.17
C GLU A 77 0.27 -15.97 -9.01
N PRO A 78 0.43 -14.70 -8.59
CA PRO A 78 -0.05 -13.55 -9.36
C PRO A 78 0.56 -13.52 -10.77
N GLU A 79 -0.27 -13.35 -11.79
CA GLU A 79 0.21 -13.20 -13.17
C GLU A 79 1.14 -11.98 -13.32
N ASN A 80 0.86 -10.93 -12.54
CA ASN A 80 1.67 -9.72 -12.49
C ASN A 80 1.98 -9.39 -11.02
N PRO A 81 3.07 -9.94 -10.44
CA PRO A 81 3.45 -9.62 -9.07
C PRO A 81 3.84 -8.14 -8.95
N VAL A 82 3.74 -7.61 -7.73
CA VAL A 82 4.29 -6.29 -7.43
C VAL A 82 5.80 -6.36 -7.58
N SER A 83 6.38 -5.45 -8.35
CA SER A 83 7.84 -5.32 -8.47
C SER A 83 8.29 -3.96 -8.00
N VAL A 84 9.42 -3.94 -7.29
CA VAL A 84 10.04 -2.73 -6.77
C VAL A 84 11.50 -2.74 -7.15
N SER A 85 11.95 -1.68 -7.81
CA SER A 85 13.36 -1.46 -8.12
C SER A 85 13.77 -0.07 -7.68
N GLN A 86 15.04 0.08 -7.33
CA GLN A 86 15.62 1.36 -6.99
C GLN A 86 16.85 1.59 -7.87
N SER A 87 16.81 2.64 -8.68
CA SER A 87 17.94 3.08 -9.52
C SER A 87 17.84 4.58 -9.77
N ASP A 88 18.96 5.22 -10.07
CA ASP A 88 18.99 6.60 -10.60
C ASP A 88 18.20 7.60 -9.75
N GLY A 89 18.32 7.49 -8.43
CA GLY A 89 17.62 8.36 -7.48
C GLY A 89 16.10 8.17 -7.45
N ASN A 90 15.57 7.10 -8.04
CA ASN A 90 14.16 6.77 -8.08
C ASN A 90 13.87 5.39 -7.47
N ILE A 91 12.70 5.26 -6.87
CA ILE A 91 12.06 3.98 -6.57
C ILE A 91 10.95 3.80 -7.59
N THR A 92 10.99 2.71 -8.35
CA THR A 92 9.96 2.34 -9.32
C THR A 92 9.15 1.19 -8.76
N VAL A 93 7.84 1.36 -8.68
CA VAL A 93 6.88 0.34 -8.25
C VAL A 93 5.98 0.00 -9.44
N THR A 94 5.83 -1.29 -9.75
CA THR A 94 4.92 -1.75 -10.81
C THR A 94 3.93 -2.77 -10.29
N THR A 95 2.70 -2.71 -10.83
CA THR A 95 1.62 -3.67 -10.55
C THR A 95 0.90 -4.00 -11.86
N GLY A 96 1.53 -4.77 -12.73
CA GLY A 96 1.05 -5.02 -14.10
C GLY A 96 1.19 -3.77 -14.99
N SER A 97 0.07 -3.25 -15.52
CA SER A 97 0.08 -2.09 -16.43
C SER A 97 0.33 -0.74 -15.74
N PHE A 98 0.30 -0.71 -14.41
CA PHE A 98 0.54 0.50 -13.63
C PHE A 98 2.02 0.59 -13.20
N GLU A 99 2.59 1.78 -13.33
CA GLU A 99 3.94 2.13 -12.88
C GLU A 99 3.90 3.44 -12.10
N ALA A 100 4.55 3.47 -10.94
CA ALA A 100 4.80 4.67 -10.16
C ALA A 100 6.31 4.87 -9.98
N LYS A 101 6.80 6.08 -10.27
CA LYS A 101 8.17 6.50 -10.01
C LYS A 101 8.20 7.54 -8.91
N LEU A 102 8.96 7.26 -7.86
CA LEU A 102 9.11 8.09 -6.68
C LEU A 102 10.55 8.57 -6.59
N ASN A 103 10.78 9.88 -6.48
CA ASN A 103 12.13 10.37 -6.27
C ASN A 103 12.57 10.08 -4.83
N THR A 104 13.82 9.68 -4.67
CA THR A 104 14.43 9.41 -3.36
C THR A 104 14.87 10.68 -2.64
N ALA A 105 14.95 11.80 -3.35
CA ALA A 105 15.27 13.10 -2.79
C ALA A 105 14.70 14.25 -3.65
N GLY A 106 14.55 15.43 -3.05
CA GLY A 106 14.08 16.65 -3.73
C GLY A 106 12.67 17.06 -3.31
N THR A 107 12.10 18.04 -4.00
CA THR A 107 10.74 18.56 -3.69
C THR A 107 9.63 17.80 -4.43
N THR A 108 9.96 17.20 -5.57
CA THR A 108 9.06 16.31 -6.30
C THR A 108 9.10 14.91 -5.69
N VAL A 109 8.03 14.48 -5.04
CA VAL A 109 7.91 13.14 -4.43
C VAL A 109 7.55 12.10 -5.48
N ILE A 110 6.50 12.38 -6.26
CA ILE A 110 6.05 11.51 -7.34
C ILE A 110 6.61 12.07 -8.64
N SER A 111 7.59 11.40 -9.22
CA SER A 111 8.11 11.76 -10.53
C SER A 111 7.03 11.57 -11.59
N SER A 112 6.45 10.37 -11.66
CA SER A 112 5.40 10.03 -12.63
C SER A 112 4.52 8.87 -12.18
N LEU A 113 3.27 8.89 -12.61
CA LEU A 113 2.34 7.76 -12.59
C LEU A 113 1.95 7.44 -14.03
N SER A 114 2.11 6.18 -14.42
CA SER A 114 1.84 5.71 -15.78
C SER A 114 0.85 4.54 -15.76
N LEU A 115 -0.02 4.50 -16.77
CA LEU A 115 -0.93 3.38 -17.02
C LEU A 115 -0.80 2.94 -18.47
N SER A 116 -0.50 1.67 -18.68
CA SER A 116 -0.25 1.07 -20.00
C SER A 116 0.80 1.87 -20.80
N GLY A 117 1.88 2.25 -20.14
CA GLY A 117 2.98 3.05 -20.71
C GLY A 117 2.67 4.53 -20.93
N SER A 118 1.45 4.99 -20.70
CA SER A 118 1.08 6.40 -20.83
C SER A 118 1.15 7.12 -19.49
N VAL A 119 1.93 8.19 -19.40
CA VAL A 119 1.97 9.06 -18.22
C VAL A 119 0.61 9.71 -18.02
N LYS A 120 0.04 9.54 -16.82
CA LYS A 120 -1.26 10.12 -16.41
C LYS A 120 -1.11 11.26 -15.42
N ALA A 121 -0.05 11.26 -14.62
CA ALA A 121 0.31 12.32 -13.71
C ALA A 121 1.83 12.39 -13.56
N GLN A 122 2.36 13.59 -13.27
CA GLN A 122 3.79 13.80 -13.05
C GLN A 122 4.01 15.02 -12.15
N ASN A 123 5.22 15.16 -11.60
CA ASN A 123 5.63 16.28 -10.76
C ASN A 123 4.77 16.46 -9.50
N GLY A 124 4.44 15.36 -8.81
CA GLY A 124 3.71 15.42 -7.56
C GLY A 124 4.59 15.96 -6.43
N VAL A 125 4.13 17.04 -5.79
CA VAL A 125 4.85 17.78 -4.75
C VAL A 125 4.03 17.85 -3.46
N LEU A 126 4.70 18.03 -2.33
CA LEU A 126 4.07 18.35 -1.05
C LEU A 126 4.05 19.86 -0.88
N VAL A 127 2.86 20.44 -0.74
CA VAL A 127 2.67 21.89 -0.57
C VAL A 127 2.05 22.16 0.80
N LEU A 128 2.63 23.13 1.52
CA LEU A 128 2.09 23.69 2.75
C LEU A 128 1.74 25.15 2.52
N HIS A 129 0.50 25.52 2.82
CA HIS A 129 0.06 26.91 2.91
C HIS A 129 -0.06 27.29 4.39
N LEU A 130 0.62 28.37 4.77
CA LEU A 130 0.60 28.90 6.14
C LEU A 130 0.03 30.32 6.12
N GLN A 131 -0.91 30.57 7.02
CA GLN A 131 -1.56 31.86 7.21
C GLN A 131 -1.58 32.16 8.72
N ASP A 132 -1.26 33.40 9.09
CA ASP A 132 -1.10 33.82 10.48
C ASP A 132 -2.37 34.39 11.11
N THR A 133 -3.40 34.65 10.29
CA THR A 133 -4.68 35.25 10.69
C THR A 133 -5.83 34.73 9.82
N PRO A 134 -7.05 34.49 10.35
CA PRO A 134 -8.17 33.98 9.54
C PRO A 134 -8.62 34.94 8.42
N ASP A 135 -9.28 34.40 7.40
CA ASP A 135 -9.98 35.21 6.40
C ASP A 135 -11.24 35.83 7.03
N GLU A 136 -11.29 37.16 7.08
CA GLU A 136 -12.44 37.93 7.56
C GLU A 136 -13.13 38.60 6.36
N PRO A 137 -14.25 38.05 5.86
CA PRO A 137 -14.89 38.52 4.62
C PRO A 137 -15.56 39.89 4.76
N GLU A 138 -15.82 40.35 5.99
CA GLU A 138 -16.52 41.60 6.31
C GLU A 138 -15.58 42.78 6.60
N LEU A 139 -14.27 42.53 6.72
CA LEU A 139 -13.27 43.58 6.93
C LEU A 139 -12.85 44.20 5.59
N THR A 140 -13.01 45.52 5.46
CA THR A 140 -12.46 46.29 4.34
C THR A 140 -10.94 46.40 4.52
N GLY A 141 -10.19 45.44 3.99
CA GLY A 141 -8.73 45.37 4.09
C GLY A 141 -8.12 44.34 3.15
N SER A 142 -6.79 44.33 3.05
CA SER A 142 -6.07 43.30 2.30
C SER A 142 -6.24 41.94 2.98
N LYS A 143 -6.49 40.89 2.19
CA LYS A 143 -6.48 39.51 2.69
C LYS A 143 -5.12 39.21 3.35
N PRO A 144 -5.11 38.41 4.42
CA PRO A 144 -3.88 38.00 5.08
C PRO A 144 -2.94 37.27 4.10
N SER A 145 -1.63 37.46 4.31
CA SER A 145 -0.63 36.84 3.45
C SER A 145 -0.58 35.34 3.67
N VAL A 146 -0.62 34.58 2.57
CA VAL A 146 -0.37 33.13 2.58
C VAL A 146 1.06 32.88 2.16
N ILE A 147 1.80 32.16 2.99
CA ILE A 147 3.14 31.67 2.67
C ILE A 147 3.01 30.26 2.10
N GLU A 148 3.50 30.05 0.88
CA GLU A 148 3.61 28.73 0.28
C GLU A 148 5.01 28.14 0.52
N MET A 149 5.05 26.90 0.99
CA MET A 149 6.28 26.14 1.19
C MET A 149 6.16 24.78 0.50
N GLN A 150 7.27 24.30 -0.08
CA GLN A 150 7.37 22.96 -0.64
C GLN A 150 8.16 22.04 0.28
N GLY A 151 7.57 20.90 0.62
CA GLY A 151 8.23 19.84 1.38
C GLY A 151 9.37 19.21 0.58
N ARG A 152 10.45 18.82 1.26
CA ARG A 152 11.59 18.12 0.65
C ARG A 152 11.70 16.71 1.20
N VAL A 153 11.72 15.73 0.30
CA VAL A 153 11.98 14.33 0.63
C VAL A 153 13.48 14.07 0.65
N VAL A 154 13.91 13.25 1.60
CA VAL A 154 15.23 12.62 1.65
C VAL A 154 15.01 11.22 2.20
N THR A 155 15.27 10.19 1.39
CA THR A 155 15.00 8.81 1.81
C THR A 155 16.16 8.30 2.69
N GLY A 156 15.83 7.76 3.87
CA GLY A 156 16.77 7.01 4.71
C GLY A 156 16.92 5.56 4.25
N LYS A 157 17.90 4.82 4.80
CA LYS A 157 18.20 3.41 4.44
C LYS A 157 17.15 2.39 4.91
N TYR A 158 15.86 2.56 4.64
CA TYR A 158 14.87 1.50 4.95
C TYR A 158 13.73 1.51 3.94
N ILE A 159 13.88 0.74 2.87
CA ILE A 159 12.75 0.18 2.14
C ILE A 159 13.07 -1.30 1.95
N ALA A 160 12.53 -2.13 2.85
CA ALA A 160 12.40 -3.55 2.61
C ALA A 160 10.92 -3.79 2.28
N ILE A 161 10.62 -4.08 1.03
CA ILE A 161 9.36 -4.70 0.64
C ILE A 161 9.75 -6.15 0.38
N SER A 162 9.51 -7.00 1.38
CA SER A 162 9.69 -8.46 1.31
C SER A 162 8.43 -9.13 0.80
#